data_AF-S4RLE6-F1
#
_entry.id   AF-S4RLE6-F1
#
_cell.length_a   1.000
_cell.length_b   1.000
_cell.length_c   1.000
_cell.angle_alpha   90.00
_cell.angle_beta   90.00
_cell.angle_gamma   90.00
#
_symmetry.space_group_name_H-M   'P 1'
#
loop_
_entity.id
_entity.type
_entity.pdbx_description
1 polymer ?
#
loop_
_entity_poly.entity_id
_entity_poly.type
_entity_poly.pdbx_seq_one_letter_code
_entity_poly.pdbx_strand_id
1 'polypeptide(L)'
;IDKDVHRCDRNFWFFTAGNLERLRRIMCSYVWEHLDVGYVQGMCDLLAPLLVILDDEVLAYSCFSQLMKRMIQNFPQGGAMDNHFANMRSLIQILDSEIFELMHRNGDYTHFFFCYRWFLLDFKRELVYEDVFAVWEAIWAARRVSSEHFVLFLALALVARYRDIILENNMDFTDIIRFFN
;
A
#
# COMPACT_ATOMS: atom_id res chain seq x y z
N ILE A 1 -15.48 9.14 3.30
CA ILE A 1 -15.94 7.91 3.99
C ILE A 1 -16.98 7.16 3.15
N ASP A 2 -18.23 7.63 3.04
CA ASP A 2 -19.33 6.83 2.44
C ASP A 2 -19.04 6.34 1.01
N LYS A 3 -18.47 7.21 0.16
CA LYS A 3 -18.07 6.86 -1.22
C LYS A 3 -17.07 5.70 -1.29
N ASP A 4 -16.15 5.60 -0.33
CA ASP A 4 -15.07 4.62 -0.34
C ASP A 4 -15.50 3.33 0.34
N VAL A 5 -16.28 3.44 1.43
CA VAL A 5 -16.92 2.28 2.05
C VAL A 5 -17.79 1.54 1.04
N HIS A 6 -18.65 2.23 0.30
CA HIS A 6 -19.54 1.58 -0.67
C HIS A 6 -18.80 0.81 -1.78
N ARG A 7 -17.56 1.19 -2.08
CA ARG A 7 -16.72 0.59 -3.12
C ARG A 7 -15.71 -0.42 -2.56
N CYS A 8 -15.54 -0.49 -1.24
CA CYS A 8 -14.52 -1.32 -0.60
C CYS A 8 -14.78 -2.81 -0.88
N ASP A 9 -13.83 -3.43 -1.57
CA ASP A 9 -13.68 -4.87 -1.81
C ASP A 9 -14.99 -5.64 -2.06
N ARG A 10 -15.87 -5.05 -2.87
CA ARG A 10 -17.23 -5.57 -3.15
C ARG A 10 -17.27 -6.98 -3.76
N ASN A 11 -16.16 -7.43 -4.33
CA ASN A 11 -16.01 -8.77 -4.89
C ASN A 11 -15.62 -9.81 -3.84
N PHE A 12 -15.26 -9.39 -2.62
CA PHE A 12 -14.90 -10.27 -1.53
C PHE A 12 -16.14 -10.56 -0.65
N TRP A 13 -16.41 -11.84 -0.42
CA TRP A 13 -17.67 -12.33 0.17
C TRP A 13 -18.01 -11.72 1.54
N PHE A 14 -17.00 -11.31 2.30
CA PHE A 14 -17.17 -10.72 3.63
C PHE A 14 -17.88 -9.37 3.61
N PHE A 15 -17.70 -8.55 2.56
CA PHE A 15 -18.24 -7.18 2.51
C PHE A 15 -19.71 -7.13 2.06
N THR A 16 -20.55 -7.78 2.86
CA THR A 16 -22.01 -7.63 2.83
C THR A 16 -22.43 -6.22 3.27
N ALA A 17 -23.68 -5.82 3.02
CA ALA A 17 -24.19 -4.52 3.47
C ALA A 17 -24.00 -4.28 4.98
N GLY A 18 -24.20 -5.33 5.80
CA GLY A 18 -23.97 -5.27 7.24
C GLY A 18 -22.50 -4.99 7.59
N ASN A 19 -21.56 -5.69 6.95
CA ASN A 19 -20.13 -5.52 7.22
C ASN A 19 -19.56 -4.21 6.64
N LEU A 20 -20.14 -3.68 5.56
CA LEU A 20 -19.84 -2.34 5.07
C LEU A 20 -20.27 -1.26 6.07
N GLU A 21 -21.42 -1.43 6.74
CA GLU A 21 -21.83 -0.52 7.82
C GLU A 21 -20.90 -0.61 9.04
N ARG A 22 -20.36 -1.78 9.35
CA ARG A 22 -19.33 -1.94 10.39
C ARG A 22 -18.07 -1.17 10.03
N LEU A 23 -17.59 -1.35 8.79
CA LEU A 23 -16.44 -0.61 8.25
C LEU A 23 -16.65 0.91 8.34
N ARG A 24 -17.85 1.38 7.99
CA ARG A 24 -18.24 2.79 8.08
C ARG A 24 -18.18 3.31 9.52
N ARG A 25 -18.77 2.59 10.47
CA ARG A 25 -18.79 3.00 11.89
C ARG A 25 -17.38 3.15 12.45
N ILE A 26 -16.53 2.15 12.24
CA ILE A 26 -15.12 2.18 12.70
C ILE A 26 -14.39 3.38 12.08
N MET A 27 -14.55 3.62 10.78
CA MET A 27 -13.93 4.75 10.10
C MET A 27 -14.43 6.09 10.63
N CYS A 28 -15.74 6.23 10.88
CA CYS A 28 -16.30 7.43 11.49
C CYS A 28 -15.76 7.67 12.90
N SER A 29 -15.66 6.63 13.73
CA SER A 29 -15.09 6.73 15.08
C SER A 29 -13.63 7.17 15.03
N TYR A 30 -12.81 6.59 14.15
CA TYR A 30 -11.41 6.99 14.01
C TYR A 30 -11.27 8.47 13.63
N VAL A 31 -12.02 8.90 12.61
CA VAL A 31 -11.98 10.28 12.11
C VAL A 31 -12.46 11.26 13.17
N TRP A 32 -13.46 10.89 13.97
CA TRP A 32 -13.95 11.72 15.07
C TRP A 32 -12.90 11.93 16.17
N GLU A 33 -12.09 10.91 16.48
CA GLU A 33 -11.00 11.02 17.45
C GLU A 33 -9.76 11.72 16.90
N HIS A 34 -9.59 11.76 15.57
CA HIS A 34 -8.40 12.30 14.88
C HIS A 34 -8.80 13.35 13.83
N LEU A 35 -9.49 14.40 14.26
CA LEU A 35 -10.04 15.44 13.38
C LEU A 35 -8.97 16.23 12.61
N ASP A 36 -7.76 16.32 13.16
CA ASP A 36 -6.59 16.93 12.55
C ASP A 36 -6.12 16.17 11.31
N VAL A 37 -6.22 14.84 11.34
CA VAL A 37 -5.95 13.96 10.20
C VAL A 37 -7.15 13.90 9.25
N GLY A 38 -8.35 13.76 9.82
CA GLY A 38 -9.57 13.55 9.06
C GLY A 38 -9.60 12.21 8.32
N TYR A 39 -10.39 12.14 7.26
CA TYR A 39 -10.44 10.98 6.36
C TYR A 39 -9.57 11.21 5.13
N VAL A 40 -8.69 10.25 4.82
CA VAL A 40 -7.93 10.23 3.57
C VAL A 40 -8.25 8.97 2.78
N GLN A 41 -8.41 9.12 1.47
CA GLN A 41 -8.67 7.99 0.56
C GLN A 41 -7.56 6.94 0.70
N GLY A 42 -7.96 5.67 0.81
CA GLY A 42 -7.07 4.54 1.09
C GLY A 42 -7.16 4.01 2.52
N MET A 43 -7.64 4.82 3.48
CA MET A 43 -7.82 4.35 4.87
C MET A 43 -8.80 3.18 4.99
N CYS A 44 -9.84 3.14 4.16
CA CYS A 44 -10.77 1.99 4.11
C CYS A 44 -10.06 0.69 3.74
N ASP A 45 -9.05 0.77 2.86
CA ASP A 45 -8.31 -0.39 2.37
C ASP A 45 -7.37 -0.95 3.42
N LEU A 46 -6.86 -0.07 4.29
CA LEU A 46 -6.08 -0.47 5.46
C LEU A 46 -6.95 -1.10 6.56
N LEU A 47 -8.18 -0.60 6.75
CA LEU A 47 -9.08 -1.15 7.76
C LEU A 47 -9.69 -2.51 7.33
N ALA A 48 -9.95 -2.69 6.04
CA ALA A 48 -10.65 -3.84 5.50
C ALA A 48 -10.03 -5.21 5.91
N PRO A 49 -8.71 -5.46 5.77
CA PRO A 49 -8.04 -6.66 6.30
C PRO A 49 -8.26 -6.90 7.78
N LEU A 50 -8.13 -5.86 8.60
CA LEU A 50 -8.28 -5.98 10.04
C LEU A 50 -9.70 -6.40 10.41
N LEU A 51 -10.71 -5.82 9.76
CA LEU A 51 -12.09 -6.20 10.00
C LEU A 51 -12.40 -7.63 9.53
N VAL A 52 -11.82 -8.06 8.40
CA VAL A 52 -11.99 -9.42 7.88
C VAL A 52 -11.40 -10.48 8.82
N ILE A 53 -10.18 -10.25 9.33
CA ILE A 53 -9.49 -11.25 10.15
C ILE A 53 -9.96 -11.27 11.61
N LEU A 54 -10.30 -10.10 12.17
CA LEU A 54 -10.73 -9.99 13.58
C LEU A 54 -12.22 -10.23 13.75
N ASP A 55 -13.02 -9.92 12.73
CA ASP A 55 -14.49 -9.99 12.73
C ASP A 55 -15.14 -9.36 14.00
N ASP A 56 -14.50 -8.33 14.56
CA ASP A 56 -14.96 -7.60 15.74
C ASP A 56 -14.66 -6.09 15.56
N GLU A 57 -15.65 -5.23 15.79
CA GLU A 57 -15.49 -3.79 15.54
C GLU A 57 -14.49 -3.12 16.49
N VAL A 58 -14.47 -3.53 17.76
CA VAL A 58 -13.66 -2.90 18.81
C VAL A 58 -12.20 -3.31 18.64
N LEU A 59 -11.94 -4.58 18.35
CA LEU A 59 -10.61 -5.08 18.04
C LEU A 59 -10.10 -4.47 16.74
N ALA A 60 -10.92 -4.46 15.67
CA ALA A 60 -10.53 -3.87 14.39
C ALA A 60 -10.23 -2.37 14.53
N TYR A 61 -11.03 -1.63 15.30
CA TYR A 61 -10.75 -0.23 15.63
C TYR A 61 -9.41 -0.08 16.35
N SER A 62 -9.20 -0.86 17.41
CA SER A 62 -7.98 -0.79 18.23
C SER A 62 -6.72 -1.07 17.41
N CYS A 63 -6.76 -2.10 16.57
CA CYS A 63 -5.66 -2.45 15.66
C CYS A 63 -5.48 -1.38 14.58
N PHE A 64 -6.57 -0.87 14.01
CA PHE A 64 -6.52 0.17 12.97
C PHE A 64 -5.89 1.46 13.50
N SER A 65 -6.23 1.88 14.71
CA SER A 65 -5.63 3.06 15.34
C SER A 65 -4.12 2.91 15.55
N GLN A 66 -3.61 1.70 15.85
CA GLN A 66 -2.17 1.46 15.91
C GLN A 66 -1.53 1.40 14.53
N LEU A 67 -2.20 0.78 13.55
CA LEU A 67 -1.75 0.74 12.17
C LEU A 67 -1.59 2.15 11.59
N MET A 68 -2.56 3.04 11.84
CA MET A 68 -2.51 4.41 11.34
C MET A 68 -1.37 5.23 11.93
N LYS A 69 -0.95 5.01 13.18
CA LYS A 69 0.27 5.66 13.71
C LYS A 69 1.52 5.34 12.88
N ARG A 70 1.59 4.15 12.30
CA ARG A 70 2.67 3.76 11.38
C ARG A 70 2.45 4.33 9.97
N MET A 71 1.23 4.23 9.46
CA MET A 71 0.94 4.53 8.06
C MET A 71 0.71 6.02 7.77
N ILE A 72 0.42 6.85 8.78
CA ILE A 72 0.02 8.24 8.58
C ILE A 72 1.07 9.06 7.81
N GLN A 73 2.35 8.74 8.00
CA GLN A 73 3.43 9.44 7.31
C GLN A 73 3.46 9.15 5.80
N ASN A 74 2.84 8.07 5.33
CA ASN A 74 2.75 7.72 3.91
C ASN A 74 1.63 8.46 3.19
N PHE A 75 0.67 9.04 3.92
CA PHE A 75 -0.39 9.86 3.34
C PHE A 75 0.13 11.25 2.96
N PRO A 76 -0.57 12.02 2.10
CA PRO A 76 -0.07 13.26 1.51
C PRO A 76 0.46 14.32 2.49
N GLN A 77 0.02 14.31 3.75
CA GLN A 77 0.46 15.26 4.78
C GLN A 77 1.74 14.82 5.54
N GLY A 78 2.21 13.59 5.30
CA GLY A 78 3.20 12.92 6.12
C GLY A 78 4.64 12.87 5.56
N GLY A 79 4.83 13.14 4.27
CA GLY A 79 6.15 13.29 3.65
C GLY A 79 7.04 12.04 3.55
N ALA A 80 6.64 10.86 4.04
CA ALA A 80 7.48 9.66 3.95
C ALA A 80 7.57 9.07 2.54
N MET A 81 6.61 9.39 1.67
CA MET A 81 6.55 8.84 0.31
C MET A 81 7.75 9.25 -0.54
N ASP A 82 8.22 10.50 -0.41
CA ASP A 82 9.39 11.00 -1.14
C ASP A 82 10.65 10.21 -0.75
N ASN A 83 10.79 9.87 0.53
CA ASN A 83 11.88 9.02 1.01
C ASN A 83 11.78 7.59 0.46
N HIS A 84 10.57 7.02 0.39
CA HIS A 84 10.37 5.70 -0.23
C HIS A 84 10.79 5.70 -1.70
N PHE A 85 10.43 6.72 -2.47
CA PHE A 85 10.81 6.82 -3.88
C PHE A 85 12.30 7.08 -4.09
N ALA A 86 12.91 7.94 -3.28
CA ALA A 86 14.35 8.16 -3.33
C ALA A 86 15.11 6.87 -3.03
N ASN A 87 14.72 6.14 -1.98
CA ASN A 87 15.38 4.89 -1.61
C ASN A 87 15.14 3.78 -2.65
N MET A 88 13.92 3.65 -3.18
CA MET A 88 13.60 2.68 -4.23
C MET A 88 14.46 2.93 -5.48
N ARG A 89 14.63 4.20 -5.86
CA ARG A 89 15.51 4.60 -6.96
C ARG A 89 16.94 4.16 -6.73
N SER A 90 17.50 4.47 -5.56
CA SER A 90 18.87 4.07 -5.21
C SER A 90 19.04 2.55 -5.21
N LEU A 91 18.05 1.80 -4.68
CA LEU A 91 18.09 0.35 -4.68
C LEU A 91 18.10 -0.24 -6.10
N ILE A 92 17.20 0.21 -6.97
CA ILE A 92 17.13 -0.27 -8.35
C ILE A 92 18.40 0.12 -9.11
N GLN A 93 18.91 1.34 -8.94
CA GLN A 93 20.16 1.78 -9.58
C GLN A 93 21.35 0.85 -9.27
N ILE A 94 21.43 0.38 -8.02
CA ILE A 94 22.53 -0.48 -7.57
C ILE A 94 22.31 -1.95 -7.97
N LEU A 95 21.07 -2.44 -7.87
CA LEU A 95 20.77 -3.86 -7.98
C LEU A 95 20.36 -4.29 -9.40
N ASP A 96 19.84 -3.36 -10.21
CA ASP A 96 19.39 -3.61 -11.58
C ASP A 96 19.54 -2.37 -12.46
N SER A 97 20.78 -2.11 -12.90
CA SER A 97 21.11 -0.96 -13.74
C SER A 97 20.34 -0.96 -15.06
N GLU A 98 19.95 -2.12 -15.59
CA GLU A 98 19.23 -2.19 -16.86
C GLU A 98 17.79 -1.68 -16.73
N ILE A 99 17.07 -2.13 -15.69
CA ILE A 99 15.75 -1.58 -15.35
C ILE A 99 15.85 -0.09 -15.05
N PHE A 100 16.87 0.32 -14.30
CA PHE A 100 17.12 1.74 -14.00
C PHE A 100 17.26 2.57 -15.27
N GLU A 101 18.13 2.16 -16.20
CA GLU A 101 18.37 2.86 -17.46
C GLU A 101 17.15 2.84 -18.39
N LEU A 102 16.36 1.75 -18.40
CA LEU A 102 15.09 1.72 -19.13
C LEU A 102 14.12 2.78 -18.59
N MET A 103 13.93 2.83 -17.27
CA MET A 103 13.06 3.80 -16.62
C MET A 103 13.57 5.25 -16.79
N HIS A 104 14.88 5.45 -16.89
CA HIS A 104 15.49 6.77 -17.06
C HIS A 104 15.40 7.30 -18.50
N ARG A 105 15.52 6.41 -19.50
CA ARG A 105 15.52 6.81 -20.92
C ARG A 105 14.18 7.37 -21.41
N ASN A 106 13.07 6.96 -20.81
CA ASN A 106 11.73 7.21 -21.34
C ASN A 106 10.88 8.21 -20.52
N GLY A 107 11.47 8.99 -19.59
CA GLY A 107 10.69 9.88 -18.74
C GLY A 107 11.42 11.11 -18.18
N ASP A 108 10.67 12.20 -18.06
CA ASP A 108 10.89 13.28 -17.08
C ASP A 108 10.83 12.68 -15.66
N TYR A 109 11.67 13.16 -14.74
CA TYR A 109 11.70 13.06 -13.26
C TYR A 109 10.38 12.77 -12.51
N THR A 110 9.55 11.82 -12.94
CA THR A 110 8.35 11.31 -12.30
C THR A 110 8.73 9.98 -11.66
N HIS A 111 9.45 10.12 -10.55
CA HIS A 111 10.12 9.07 -9.79
C HIS A 111 9.15 7.98 -9.33
N PHE A 112 9.28 6.74 -9.83
CA PHE A 112 8.73 5.52 -9.21
C PHE A 112 7.24 5.58 -8.78
N PHE A 113 6.43 6.50 -9.32
CA PHE A 113 5.04 6.68 -8.85
C PHE A 113 4.17 5.45 -9.10
N PHE A 114 4.58 4.53 -9.99
CA PHE A 114 3.91 3.24 -10.15
C PHE A 114 3.84 2.44 -8.83
N CYS A 115 4.80 2.62 -7.91
CA CYS A 115 4.77 1.99 -6.58
C CYS A 115 4.16 2.89 -5.48
N TYR A 116 3.58 4.05 -5.82
CA TYR A 116 2.91 4.93 -4.84
C TYR A 116 1.85 4.17 -4.04
N ARG A 117 0.98 3.44 -4.74
CA ARG A 117 -0.11 2.67 -4.13
C ARG A 117 0.42 1.53 -3.25
N TRP A 118 1.55 0.94 -3.63
CA TRP A 118 2.18 -0.15 -2.90
C TRP A 118 2.58 0.30 -1.49
N PHE A 119 3.26 1.44 -1.38
CA PHE A 119 3.70 1.97 -0.08
C PHE A 119 2.56 2.65 0.70
N LEU A 120 1.59 3.25 -0.01
CA LEU A 120 0.44 3.88 0.64
C LEU A 120 -0.41 2.85 1.38
N LEU A 121 -0.58 1.66 0.80
CA LEU A 121 -1.51 0.64 1.27
C LEU A 121 -0.84 -0.66 1.72
N ASP A 122 0.48 -0.67 1.89
CA ASP A 122 1.29 -1.87 2.12
C ASP A 122 0.85 -3.04 1.23
N PHE A 123 0.84 -2.80 -0.09
CA PHE A 123 0.56 -3.80 -1.13
C PHE A 123 -0.86 -4.41 -1.11
N LYS A 124 -1.79 -3.83 -0.35
CA LYS A 124 -3.18 -4.35 -0.22
C LYS A 124 -3.92 -4.50 -1.55
N ARG A 125 -3.56 -3.71 -2.56
CA ARG A 125 -4.24 -3.69 -3.88
C ARG A 125 -3.57 -4.61 -4.90
N GLU A 126 -2.41 -5.14 -4.55
CA GLU A 126 -1.53 -5.92 -5.40
C GLU A 126 -1.62 -7.41 -5.05
N LEU A 127 -2.28 -7.73 -3.93
CA LEU A 127 -2.31 -9.05 -3.31
C LEU A 127 -3.75 -9.45 -2.95
N VAL A 128 -4.00 -10.76 -2.95
CA VAL A 128 -5.23 -11.34 -2.38
C VAL A 128 -5.16 -11.34 -0.85
N TYR A 129 -6.30 -11.47 -0.17
CA TYR A 129 -6.37 -11.34 1.30
C TYR A 129 -5.41 -12.25 2.07
N GLU A 130 -5.29 -13.52 1.67
CA GLU A 130 -4.36 -14.46 2.33
C GLU A 130 -2.91 -13.96 2.26
N ASP A 131 -2.48 -13.48 1.10
CA ASP A 131 -1.13 -12.92 0.91
C ASP A 131 -0.95 -11.59 1.64
N VAL A 132 -1.99 -10.75 1.69
CA VAL A 132 -1.96 -9.47 2.44
C VAL A 132 -1.67 -9.73 3.91
N PHE A 133 -2.34 -10.72 4.52
CA PHE A 133 -2.12 -11.06 5.92
C PHE A 133 -0.67 -11.49 6.16
N ALA A 134 -0.15 -12.42 5.35
CA ALA A 134 1.23 -12.89 5.48
C ALA A 134 2.26 -11.77 5.26
N VAL A 135 2.04 -10.91 4.26
CA VAL A 135 2.93 -9.78 3.95
C VAL A 135 2.92 -8.75 5.07
N TRP A 136 1.75 -8.44 5.64
CA TRP A 136 1.65 -7.49 6.75
C TRP A 136 2.34 -8.00 8.01
N GLU A 137 2.14 -9.26 8.36
CA GLU A 137 2.86 -9.91 9.46
C GLU A 137 4.37 -9.83 9.26
N ALA A 138 4.85 -10.12 8.04
CA ALA A 138 6.26 -10.03 7.69
C ALA A 138 6.80 -8.59 7.80
N ILE A 139 6.10 -7.59 7.27
CA ILE A 139 6.48 -6.17 7.36
C ILE A 139 6.58 -5.73 8.83
N TRP A 140 5.58 -6.09 9.65
CA TRP A 140 5.53 -5.68 11.05
C TRP A 140 6.62 -6.36 11.89
N ALA A 141 6.87 -7.64 11.66
CA ALA A 141 7.93 -8.38 12.32
C ALA A 141 9.32 -7.88 11.88
N ALA A 142 9.54 -7.71 10.58
CA ALA A 142 10.81 -7.28 9.99
C ALA A 142 11.30 -5.95 10.56
N ARG A 143 10.38 -5.03 10.87
CA ARG A 143 10.71 -3.76 11.53
C ARG A 143 11.49 -3.94 12.85
N ARG A 144 11.24 -5.02 13.59
CA ARG A 144 11.92 -5.30 14.87
C ARG A 144 13.14 -6.18 14.74
N VAL A 145 13.18 -7.07 13.74
CA VAL A 145 14.20 -8.12 13.66
C VAL A 145 15.21 -7.92 12.53
N SER A 146 14.93 -7.07 11.55
CA SER A 146 15.78 -6.91 10.36
C SER A 146 15.92 -5.46 9.90
N SER A 147 14.84 -4.80 9.47
CA SER A 147 14.90 -3.46 8.88
C SER A 147 13.57 -2.72 8.98
N GLU A 148 13.62 -1.43 9.31
CA GLU A 148 12.45 -0.55 9.26
C GLU A 148 11.98 -0.25 7.82
N HIS A 149 12.81 -0.56 6.82
CA HIS A 149 12.54 -0.31 5.40
C HIS A 149 12.23 -1.57 4.61
N PHE A 150 11.76 -2.63 5.28
CA PHE A 150 11.48 -3.93 4.66
C PHE A 150 10.53 -3.85 3.44
N VAL A 151 9.60 -2.89 3.44
CA VAL A 151 8.67 -2.62 2.33
C VAL A 151 9.38 -2.34 1.00
N LEU A 152 10.59 -1.77 1.02
CA LEU A 152 11.37 -1.50 -0.20
C LEU A 152 11.85 -2.80 -0.85
N PHE A 153 12.21 -3.80 -0.05
CA PHE A 153 12.65 -5.09 -0.56
C PHE A 153 11.49 -5.90 -1.15
N LEU A 154 10.27 -5.76 -0.60
CA LEU A 154 9.06 -6.32 -1.21
C LEU A 154 8.74 -5.66 -2.55
N ALA A 155 8.81 -4.33 -2.62
CA ALA A 155 8.65 -3.61 -3.88
C ALA A 155 9.70 -4.04 -4.92
N LEU A 156 10.96 -4.18 -4.51
CA LEU A 156 12.02 -4.65 -5.39
C LEU A 156 11.78 -6.09 -5.87
N ALA A 157 11.32 -6.98 -4.98
CA ALA A 157 10.98 -8.35 -5.35
C ALA A 157 9.85 -8.39 -6.39
N LEU A 158 8.85 -7.52 -6.28
CA LEU A 158 7.79 -7.38 -7.30
C LEU A 158 8.35 -6.91 -8.65
N VAL A 159 9.22 -5.89 -8.65
CA VAL A 159 9.87 -5.43 -9.89
C VAL A 159 10.73 -6.55 -10.50
N ALA A 160 11.53 -7.23 -9.69
CA ALA A 160 12.38 -8.34 -10.11
C ALA A 160 11.56 -9.50 -10.69
N ARG A 161 10.38 -9.78 -10.14
CA ARG A 161 9.48 -10.85 -10.62
C ARG A 161 9.00 -10.61 -12.05
N TYR A 162 8.76 -9.35 -12.43
CA TYR A 162 8.26 -8.96 -13.75
C TYR A 162 9.33 -8.33 -14.64
N ARG A 163 10.60 -8.35 -14.19
CA ARG A 163 11.74 -7.74 -14.85
C ARG A 163 11.82 -8.09 -16.33
N ASP A 164 11.83 -9.37 -16.65
CA ASP A 164 12.04 -9.83 -18.02
C ASP A 164 10.90 -9.37 -18.93
N ILE A 165 9.67 -9.39 -18.45
CA ILE A 165 8.50 -8.88 -19.19
C ILE A 165 8.63 -7.37 -19.46
N ILE A 166 9.06 -6.60 -18.45
CA ILE A 166 9.25 -5.14 -18.57
C ILE A 166 10.32 -4.83 -19.63
N LEU A 167 11.45 -5.54 -19.60
CA LEU A 167 12.57 -5.34 -20.53
C LEU A 167 12.26 -5.82 -21.94
N GLU A 168 11.72 -7.02 -22.10
CA GLU A 168 11.39 -7.61 -23.41
C GLU A 168 10.39 -6.76 -24.19
N ASN A 169 9.43 -6.15 -23.48
CA ASN A 169 8.44 -5.25 -24.08
C ASN A 169 8.91 -3.80 -24.16
N ASN A 170 10.13 -3.49 -23.68
CA ASN A 170 10.69 -2.14 -23.60
C ASN A 170 9.68 -1.13 -23.00
N MET A 171 9.00 -1.54 -21.92
CA MET A 171 7.90 -0.78 -21.32
C MET A 171 8.40 0.57 -20.83
N ASP A 172 7.76 1.64 -21.26
CA ASP A 172 8.01 2.96 -20.71
C ASP A 172 7.35 3.13 -19.33
N PHE A 173 7.56 4.30 -18.70
CA PHE A 173 6.97 4.59 -17.41
C PHE A 173 5.44 4.49 -17.39
N THR A 174 4.79 4.94 -18.46
CA THR A 174 3.32 4.88 -18.60
C THR A 174 2.86 3.43 -18.74
N ASP A 175 3.58 2.62 -19.49
CA ASP A 175 3.30 1.20 -19.66
C ASP A 175 3.47 0.44 -18.35
N ILE A 176 4.51 0.74 -17.56
CA ILE A 176 4.72 0.13 -16.24
C ILE A 176 3.58 0.50 -15.28
N ILE A 177 3.12 1.77 -15.27
CA ILE A 177 1.95 2.17 -14.48
C ILE A 177 0.72 1.35 -14.89
N ARG A 178 0.49 1.18 -16.21
CA ARG A 178 -0.66 0.40 -16.72
C ARG A 178 -0.52 -1.09 -16.44
N PHE A 179 0.69 -1.62 -16.45
CA PHE A 179 0.96 -3.03 -16.21
C PHE A 179 0.63 -3.43 -14.77
N PHE A 180 0.94 -2.56 -13.79
CA PHE A 180 0.70 -2.82 -12.37
C PHE A 180 -0.67 -2.37 -11.84
N ASN A 181 -1.47 -1.63 -12.60
CA ASN A 181 -2.78 -1.09 -12.17
C ASN A 181 -3.97 -1.72 -12.90
#